data_AF-A0A1X7LFA8-F1
#
_entry.id   AF-A0A1X7LFA8-F1
#
_cell.length_a   1.000
_cell.length_b   1.000
_cell.length_c   1.000
_cell.angle_alpha   90.00
_cell.angle_beta   90.00
_cell.angle_gamma   90.00
#
_symmetry.space_group_name_H-M   'P 1'
#
loop_
_entity.id
_entity.type
_entity.pdbx_description
1 polymer ?
#
loop_
_entity_poly.entity_id
_entity_poly.type
_entity_poly.pdbx_seq_one_letter_code
_entity_poly.pdbx_strand_id
1 'polypeptide(L)'
;MSKSQDKFRLFFYGLFTLASVIILLDFFLPGRKVVDEIVSVQKERQQYYNAARNFHYSYKVSTSQHDFYISGDYAQEIEANEKIGYAVSWIFNEVNTYRLLRFEDSETNSLRLITGMLMPILVLITMSTAYLLKKKMSTLVFVMQVLLIVDLVLLLI
;
A
#
# COMPACT_ATOMS: atom_id res chain seq x y z
N MET A 1 -13.81 -16.22 -30.87
CA MET A 1 -13.83 -16.46 -29.42
C MET A 1 -15.11 -17.20 -29.08
N SER A 2 -15.05 -18.25 -28.26
CA SER A 2 -16.28 -18.94 -27.85
C SER A 2 -17.03 -18.09 -26.82
N LYS A 3 -18.37 -18.16 -26.77
CA LYS A 3 -19.18 -17.46 -25.75
C LYS A 3 -18.73 -17.75 -24.31
N SER A 4 -18.09 -18.90 -24.08
CA SER A 4 -17.51 -19.27 -22.79
C SER A 4 -16.29 -18.40 -22.45
N GLN A 5 -15.37 -18.20 -23.40
CA GLN A 5 -14.16 -17.38 -23.21
C GLN A 5 -14.50 -15.92 -22.86
N ASP A 6 -15.56 -15.37 -23.47
CA ASP A 6 -15.99 -14.00 -23.17
C ASP A 6 -16.57 -13.86 -21.75
N LYS A 7 -17.33 -14.86 -21.28
CA LYS A 7 -17.84 -14.90 -19.91
C LYS A 7 -16.72 -14.99 -18.88
N PHE A 8 -15.74 -15.86 -19.12
CA PHE A 8 -14.56 -15.98 -18.24
C PHE A 8 -13.79 -14.67 -18.15
N ARG A 9 -13.55 -14.01 -19.28
CA ARG A 9 -12.85 -12.73 -19.30
C ARG A 9 -13.60 -11.66 -18.52
N LEU A 10 -14.92 -11.56 -18.70
CA LEU A 10 -15.76 -10.61 -17.97
C LEU A 10 -15.74 -10.86 -16.46
N PHE A 11 -15.78 -12.14 -16.06
CA PHE A 11 -15.69 -12.54 -14.66
C PHE A 11 -14.38 -12.06 -14.02
N PHE A 12 -13.23 -12.33 -14.66
CA PHE A 12 -11.94 -11.86 -14.14
C PHE A 12 -11.87 -10.33 -14.10
N TYR A 13 -12.36 -9.64 -15.12
CA TYR A 13 -12.39 -8.18 -15.12
C TYR A 13 -13.19 -7.66 -13.91
N GLY A 14 -14.37 -8.23 -13.67
CA GLY A 14 -15.20 -7.91 -12.50
C GLY A 14 -14.48 -8.18 -11.18
N LEU A 15 -13.84 -9.35 -11.03
CA LEU A 15 -13.12 -9.73 -9.82
C LEU A 15 -11.99 -8.76 -9.48
N PHE A 16 -11.11 -8.47 -10.45
CA PHE A 16 -9.97 -7.57 -10.24
C PHE A 16 -10.40 -6.11 -10.04
N THR A 17 -11.48 -5.69 -10.69
CA THR A 17 -12.09 -4.37 -10.47
C THR A 17 -12.63 -4.27 -9.06
N LEU A 18 -13.38 -5.28 -8.59
CA LEU A 18 -13.94 -5.32 -7.24
C LEU A 18 -12.83 -5.32 -6.18
N ALA A 19 -11.78 -6.13 -6.35
CA ALA A 19 -10.63 -6.15 -5.46
C ALA A 19 -9.98 -4.77 -5.37
N SER A 20 -9.75 -4.10 -6.50
CA SER A 20 -9.17 -2.74 -6.53
C SER A 20 -10.05 -1.73 -5.78
N VAL A 21 -11.38 -1.81 -5.94
CA VAL A 21 -12.32 -0.95 -5.22
C VAL A 21 -12.27 -1.21 -3.71
N ILE A 22 -12.21 -2.48 -3.28
CA ILE A 22 -12.12 -2.83 -1.86
C ILE A 22 -10.84 -2.26 -1.24
N ILE A 23 -9.69 -2.38 -1.93
CA ILE A 23 -8.42 -1.82 -1.45
C ILE A 23 -8.49 -0.30 -1.31
N LEU A 24 -9.07 0.39 -2.29
CA LEU A 24 -9.23 1.85 -2.24
C LEU A 24 -10.15 2.28 -1.10
N LEU A 25 -11.28 1.58 -0.91
CA LEU A 25 -12.20 1.89 0.18
C LEU A 25 -11.51 1.71 1.53
N ASP A 26 -10.77 0.62 1.72
CA ASP A 26 -10.01 0.40 2.96
C ASP A 26 -8.94 1.49 3.20
N PHE A 27 -8.29 1.97 2.15
CA PHE A 27 -7.30 3.04 2.23
C PHE A 27 -7.91 4.41 2.58
N PHE A 28 -9.01 4.79 1.93
CA PHE A 28 -9.62 6.11 2.10
C PHE A 28 -10.48 6.22 3.36
N LEU A 29 -10.92 5.11 3.94
CA LEU A 29 -11.61 5.14 5.22
C LEU A 29 -10.65 5.55 6.35
N PRO A 30 -11.10 6.35 7.33
CA PRO A 30 -10.24 6.93 8.36
C PRO A 30 -9.58 5.89 9.31
N GLY A 31 -9.95 4.61 9.20
CA GLY A 31 -9.39 3.54 10.02
C GLY A 31 -9.75 3.64 11.51
N ARG A 32 -9.09 2.79 12.30
CA ARG A 32 -9.08 2.82 13.76
C ARG A 32 -7.90 3.67 14.22
N LYS A 33 -8.17 4.71 14.99
CA LYS A 33 -7.12 5.54 15.60
C LYS A 33 -6.56 4.84 16.82
N VAL A 34 -5.24 4.71 16.86
CA VAL A 34 -4.47 4.11 17.96
C VAL A 34 -3.48 5.16 18.45
N VAL A 35 -3.27 5.19 19.75
CA VAL A 35 -2.18 5.94 20.38
C VAL A 35 -1.37 4.94 21.18
N ASP A 36 -0.08 4.85 20.89
CA ASP A 36 0.80 3.87 21.49
C ASP A 36 2.18 4.46 21.76
N GLU A 37 2.97 3.78 22.59
CA GLU A 37 4.35 4.14 22.89
C GLU A 37 5.32 3.52 21.89
N ILE A 38 6.32 4.30 21.50
CA ILE A 38 7.38 3.86 20.61
C ILE A 38 8.36 3.01 21.42
N VAL A 39 8.37 1.71 21.13
CA VAL A 39 9.25 0.74 21.77
C VAL A 39 10.67 0.86 21.19
N SER A 40 10.77 1.00 19.87
CA SER A 40 12.07 1.19 19.21
C SER A 40 11.93 1.86 17.85
N VAL A 41 13.00 2.53 17.43
CA VAL A 41 13.20 3.01 16.05
C VAL A 41 14.41 2.31 15.47
N GLN A 42 14.19 1.51 14.43
CA GLN A 42 15.24 0.76 13.75
C GLN A 42 15.64 1.48 12.47
N LYS A 43 16.95 1.65 12.28
CA LYS A 43 17.55 2.17 11.05
C LYS A 43 18.28 1.04 10.36
N GLU A 44 17.84 0.69 9.16
CA GLU A 44 18.46 -0.38 8.37
C GLU A 44 19.05 0.19 7.09
N ARG A 45 20.27 -0.24 6.76
CA ARG A 45 20.92 0.10 5.50
C ARG A 45 20.49 -0.91 4.43
N GLN A 46 19.63 -0.47 3.54
CA GLN A 46 19.20 -1.24 2.38
C GLN A 46 20.23 -1.09 1.26
N GLN A 47 21.01 -2.14 1.04
CA GLN A 47 22.03 -2.17 0.00
C GLN A 47 21.48 -2.81 -1.27
N TYR A 48 21.68 -2.15 -2.41
CA TYR A 48 21.35 -2.71 -3.70
C TYR A 48 22.53 -3.50 -4.26
N TYR A 49 22.28 -4.72 -4.74
CA TYR A 49 23.25 -5.53 -5.49
C TYR A 49 23.30 -5.11 -6.97
N ASN A 50 23.47 -3.81 -7.23
CA ASN A 50 23.65 -3.26 -8.57
C ASN A 50 25.11 -2.83 -8.81
N ALA A 51 25.50 -2.64 -10.07
CA ALA A 51 26.89 -2.30 -10.45
C ALA A 51 27.41 -1.00 -9.80
N ALA A 52 26.51 -0.08 -9.47
CA ALA A 52 26.82 1.17 -8.77
C ALA A 52 26.97 1.04 -7.24
N ARG A 53 26.64 -0.13 -6.66
CA ARG A 53 26.66 -0.40 -5.20
C ARG A 53 25.92 0.66 -4.38
N ASN A 54 24.78 1.12 -4.88
CA ASN A 54 23.99 2.14 -4.20
C ASN A 54 23.38 1.56 -2.91
N PHE A 55 23.13 2.44 -1.94
CA PHE A 55 22.41 2.09 -0.73
C PHE A 55 21.48 3.23 -0.33
N HIS A 56 20.47 2.89 0.45
CA HIS A 56 19.62 3.86 1.14
C HIS A 56 19.36 3.39 2.56
N TYR A 57 18.80 4.26 3.39
CA TYR A 57 18.37 3.90 4.74
C TYR A 57 16.86 3.78 4.77
N SER A 58 16.36 2.71 5.38
CA SER A 58 14.96 2.54 5.74
C SER A 58 14.82 2.68 7.26
N TYR A 59 13.73 3.32 7.69
CA TYR A 59 13.44 3.56 9.09
C TYR A 59 12.13 2.90 9.44
N LYS A 60 12.14 2.09 10.50
CA LYS A 60 10.98 1.34 10.99
C LYS A 60 10.72 1.69 12.44
N VAL A 61 9.48 2.02 12.75
CA VAL A 61 8.99 2.20 14.12
C VAL A 61 8.30 0.92 14.56
N SER A 62 8.64 0.48 15.77
CA SER A 62 7.94 -0.60 16.46
C SER A 62 7.23 -0.02 17.68
N THR A 63 5.92 -0.29 17.75
CA THR A 63 5.06 0.00 18.90
C THR A 63 4.69 -1.31 19.59
N SER A 64 3.87 -1.26 20.64
CA SER A 64 3.40 -2.50 21.30
C SER A 64 2.43 -3.29 20.42
N GLN A 65 1.77 -2.63 19.45
CA GLN A 65 0.73 -3.25 18.62
C GLN A 65 1.10 -3.39 17.14
N HIS A 66 1.86 -2.44 16.59
CA HIS A 66 2.17 -2.39 15.15
C HIS A 66 3.61 -2.00 14.86
N ASP A 67 4.06 -2.48 13.71
CA ASP A 67 5.36 -2.29 13.13
C ASP A 67 5.18 -1.63 11.76
N PHE A 68 5.77 -0.46 11.52
CA PHE A 68 5.59 0.22 10.24
C PHE A 68 6.77 1.12 9.87
N TYR A 69 6.95 1.33 8.57
CA TYR A 69 7.99 2.20 8.03
C TYR A 69 7.58 3.67 8.10
N ILE A 70 8.55 4.53 8.39
CA ILE A 70 8.38 5.98 8.47
C ILE A 70 9.41 6.69 7.58
N SER A 71 9.16 7.96 7.29
CA SER A 71 10.11 8.79 6.54
C SER A 71 11.39 9.04 7.36
N GLY A 72 12.49 9.28 6.66
CA GLY A 72 13.79 9.52 7.29
C GLY A 72 13.87 10.86 8.03
N ASP A 73 13.06 11.83 7.65
CA ASP A 73 12.94 13.12 8.35
C ASP A 73 12.22 12.90 9.68
N TYR A 74 11.11 12.15 9.64
CA TYR A 74 10.35 11.77 10.82
C TYR A 74 11.17 10.95 11.82
N ALA A 75 12.00 10.03 11.32
CA ALA A 75 12.84 9.18 12.16
C ALA A 75 13.92 9.95 12.93
N GLN A 76 14.33 11.13 12.47
CA GLN A 76 15.31 11.97 13.17
C GLN A 76 14.68 12.76 14.31
N GLU A 77 13.38 12.96 14.27
CA GLU A 77 12.64 13.73 15.27
C GLU A 77 12.13 12.85 16.41
N ILE A 78 11.93 11.56 16.17
CA ILE A 78 11.39 10.62 17.16
C ILE A 78 12.44 10.17 18.17
N GLU A 79 12.05 10.13 19.44
CA GLU A 79 12.76 9.40 20.48
C GLU A 79 12.00 8.15 20.96
N ALA A 80 12.72 7.16 21.48
CA ALA A 80 12.10 6.01 22.14
C ALA A 80 11.32 6.46 23.40
N ASN A 81 10.22 5.77 23.70
CA ASN A 81 9.24 6.10 24.76
C ASN A 81 8.39 7.35 24.50
N GLU A 82 8.51 7.99 23.33
CA GLU A 82 7.51 8.98 22.91
C GLU A 82 6.21 8.30 22.49
N LYS A 83 5.11 9.04 22.58
CA LYS A 83 3.79 8.56 22.14
C LYS A 83 3.54 8.94 20.69
N ILE A 84 3.15 7.96 19.89
CA ILE A 84 2.77 8.10 18.48
C ILE A 84 1.30 7.76 18.31
N GLY A 85 0.60 8.59 17.53
CA GLY A 85 -0.76 8.31 17.08
C GLY A 85 -0.73 7.80 15.65
N TYR A 86 -1.50 6.76 15.33
CA TYR A 86 -1.60 6.23 13.97
C TYR A 86 -3.00 5.70 13.67
N ALA A 87 -3.33 5.61 12.38
CA ALA A 87 -4.61 5.08 11.90
C ALA A 87 -4.39 3.76 11.17
N VAL A 88 -5.07 2.72 11.66
CA VAL A 88 -5.00 1.36 11.14
C VAL A 88 -6.22 1.08 10.27
N SER A 89 -6.03 0.53 9.09
CA SER A 89 -7.11 0.20 8.17
C SER A 89 -8.01 -0.93 8.71
N TRP A 90 -9.23 -1.03 8.19
CA TRP A 90 -10.24 -1.92 8.77
C TRP A 90 -10.13 -3.36 8.27
N ILE A 91 -9.77 -3.53 6.99
CA ILE A 91 -9.75 -4.81 6.29
C ILE A 91 -8.35 -5.40 6.36
N PHE A 92 -7.34 -4.61 5.98
CA PHE A 92 -5.96 -5.09 5.86
C PHE A 92 -5.13 -4.89 7.13
N ASN A 93 -5.66 -4.20 8.15
CA ASN A 93 -4.94 -3.86 9.39
C ASN A 93 -3.61 -3.13 9.15
N GLU A 94 -3.54 -2.35 8.08
CA GLU A 94 -2.34 -1.63 7.68
C GLU A 94 -2.30 -0.22 8.27
N VAL A 95 -1.12 0.28 8.59
CA VAL A 95 -0.96 1.66 9.09
C VAL A 95 -1.03 2.64 7.91
N ASN A 96 -2.15 3.34 7.79
CA ASN A 96 -2.39 4.30 6.72
C ASN A 96 -1.69 5.64 6.98
N THR A 97 -1.86 6.18 8.19
CA THR A 97 -1.27 7.47 8.59
C THR A 97 -0.69 7.38 9.99
N TYR A 98 0.33 8.20 10.24
CA TYR A 98 0.96 8.33 11.55
C TYR A 98 1.23 9.80 11.87
N ARG A 99 1.24 10.12 13.16
CA ARG A 99 1.50 11.45 13.69
C ARG A 99 2.12 11.36 15.08
N LEU A 100 2.94 12.33 15.42
CA LEU A 100 3.59 12.47 16.70
C LEU A 100 2.67 13.37 17.48
N LEU A 101 2.39 13.04 18.73
CA LEU A 101 1.38 13.79 19.49
C LEU A 101 1.76 15.27 19.73
N ARG A 102 3.05 15.60 19.60
CA ARG A 102 3.57 16.97 19.67
C ARG A 102 3.43 17.77 18.37
N PHE A 103 3.14 17.12 17.24
CA PHE A 103 2.95 17.76 15.94
C PHE A 103 1.49 17.72 15.50
N GLU A 104 1.05 18.77 14.83
CA GLU A 104 -0.31 18.88 14.30
C GLU A 104 -0.46 18.09 12.98
N ASP A 105 0.64 17.99 12.22
CA ASP A 105 0.68 17.33 10.93
C ASP A 105 0.81 15.81 11.04
N SER A 106 0.11 15.10 10.16
CA SER A 106 0.18 13.66 10.01
C SER A 106 0.79 13.29 8.67
N GLU A 107 1.65 12.28 8.65
CA GLU A 107 2.18 11.71 7.43
C GLU A 107 1.39 10.46 7.01
N THR A 108 1.29 10.25 5.70
CA THR A 108 0.76 9.01 5.14
C THR A 108 1.91 8.04 4.90
N ASN A 109 1.73 6.79 5.30
CA ASN A 109 2.70 5.74 5.03
C ASN A 109 2.93 5.62 3.52
N SER A 110 4.17 5.82 3.08
CA SER A 110 4.52 5.86 1.65
C SER A 110 4.25 4.53 0.96
N LEU A 111 4.49 3.40 1.63
CA LEU A 111 4.17 2.08 1.07
C LEU A 111 2.65 1.95 0.89
N ARG A 112 1.88 2.43 1.85
CA ARG A 112 0.42 2.40 1.78
C ARG A 112 -0.12 3.31 0.68
N LEU A 113 0.52 4.45 0.39
CA LEU A 113 0.12 5.30 -0.73
C LEU A 113 0.26 4.55 -2.07
N ILE A 114 1.29 3.73 -2.22
CA ILE A 114 1.48 2.93 -3.44
C ILE A 114 0.47 1.79 -3.49
N THR A 115 0.41 0.96 -2.45
CA THR A 115 -0.38 -0.28 -2.41
C THR A 115 -1.88 -0.03 -2.23
N GLY A 116 -2.24 0.94 -1.41
CA GLY A 116 -3.63 1.29 -1.08
C GLY A 116 -4.31 2.22 -2.07
N MET A 117 -3.54 2.96 -2.86
CA MET A 117 -4.10 3.99 -3.74
C MET A 117 -3.61 3.88 -5.18
N LEU A 118 -2.31 4.06 -5.43
CA LEU A 118 -1.81 4.16 -6.80
C LEU A 118 -2.00 2.86 -7.60
N MET A 119 -1.64 1.72 -7.01
CA MET A 119 -1.74 0.42 -7.66
C MET A 119 -3.20 0.06 -8.04
N PRO A 120 -4.18 0.11 -7.12
CA PRO A 120 -5.58 -0.09 -7.46
C PRO A 120 -6.13 0.87 -8.53
N ILE A 121 -5.76 2.16 -8.47
CA ILE A 121 -6.20 3.15 -9.46
C ILE A 121 -5.67 2.80 -10.85
N LEU A 122 -4.40 2.44 -10.97
CA LEU A 122 -3.81 2.03 -12.25
C LEU A 122 -4.50 0.79 -12.82
N VAL A 123 -4.88 -0.17 -11.97
CA VAL A 123 -5.66 -1.35 -12.39
C VAL A 123 -7.02 -0.92 -12.91
N LEU A 124 -7.75 -0.08 -12.16
CA LEU A 124 -9.07 0.40 -12.58
C LEU A 124 -9.03 1.15 -13.92
N ILE A 125 -8.05 2.03 -14.11
CA ILE A 125 -7.86 2.75 -15.38
C ILE A 125 -7.56 1.77 -16.51
N THR A 126 -6.65 0.82 -16.30
CA THR A 126 -6.27 -0.16 -17.32
C THR A 126 -7.45 -1.06 -17.71
N MET A 127 -8.21 -1.55 -16.74
CA MET A 127 -9.38 -2.39 -16.97
C MET A 127 -10.49 -1.62 -17.68
N SER A 128 -10.78 -0.40 -17.22
CA SER A 128 -11.82 0.47 -17.80
C SER A 128 -11.49 0.86 -19.24
N THR A 129 -10.23 1.23 -19.52
CA THR A 129 -9.80 1.56 -20.90
C THR A 129 -9.81 0.34 -21.81
N ALA A 130 -9.35 -0.82 -21.33
CA ALA A 130 -9.40 -2.07 -22.10
C ALA A 130 -10.83 -2.50 -22.43
N TYR A 131 -11.78 -2.27 -21.50
CA TYR A 131 -13.19 -2.60 -21.68
C TYR A 131 -13.93 -1.58 -22.56
N LEU A 132 -13.88 -0.29 -22.22
CA LEU A 132 -14.64 0.77 -22.88
C LEU A 132 -14.12 1.09 -24.28
N LEU A 133 -12.80 1.19 -24.46
CA LEU A 133 -12.19 1.56 -25.74
C LEU A 133 -11.96 0.34 -26.65
N LYS A 134 -12.32 -0.86 -26.20
CA LYS A 134 -12.09 -2.15 -26.89
C LYS A 134 -10.66 -2.32 -27.40
N LYS A 135 -9.68 -1.65 -26.76
CA LYS A 135 -8.27 -1.71 -27.15
C LYS A 135 -7.72 -3.10 -26.85
N LYS A 136 -6.91 -3.62 -27.77
CA LYS A 136 -6.18 -4.89 -27.58
C LYS A 136 -5.00 -4.68 -26.64
N MET A 137 -5.29 -4.63 -25.33
CA MET A 137 -4.32 -4.41 -24.26
C MET A 137 -4.18 -5.64 -23.35
N SER A 138 -4.38 -6.84 -23.91
CA SER A 138 -4.42 -8.10 -23.14
C SER A 138 -3.16 -8.31 -22.29
N THR A 139 -1.99 -8.01 -22.84
CA THR A 139 -0.72 -8.15 -22.11
C THR A 139 -0.65 -7.20 -20.93
N LEU A 140 -1.00 -5.92 -21.12
CA LEU A 140 -0.97 -4.94 -20.03
C LEU A 140 -2.00 -5.27 -18.95
N VAL A 141 -3.22 -5.66 -19.35
CA VAL A 141 -4.26 -6.13 -18.43
C VAL A 141 -3.75 -7.28 -17.57
N PHE A 142 -3.11 -8.28 -18.19
CA PHE A 142 -2.54 -9.41 -17.47
C PHE A 142 -1.43 -8.98 -16.50
N VAL A 143 -0.52 -8.11 -16.92
CA VAL A 143 0.53 -7.55 -16.03
C VAL A 143 -0.09 -6.85 -14.84
N MET A 144 -1.11 -6.01 -15.04
CA MET A 144 -1.80 -5.31 -13.95
C MET A 144 -2.52 -6.26 -13.01
N GLN A 145 -3.08 -7.37 -13.50
CA GLN A 145 -3.69 -8.41 -12.66
C GLN A 145 -2.66 -9.08 -11.76
N VAL A 146 -1.51 -9.47 -12.33
CA VAL A 146 -0.42 -10.10 -11.55
C VAL A 146 0.10 -9.12 -10.50
N LEU A 147 0.30 -7.85 -10.86
CA LEU A 147 0.72 -6.82 -9.91
C LEU A 147 -0.29 -6.61 -8.80
N LEU A 148 -1.60 -6.64 -9.07
CA LEU A 148 -2.62 -6.56 -8.02
C LEU A 148 -2.60 -7.78 -7.09
N ILE A 149 -2.29 -8.97 -7.60
CA ILE A 149 -2.13 -10.16 -6.74
C ILE A 149 -0.95 -9.96 -5.79
N VAL A 150 0.20 -9.49 -6.30
CA VAL A 150 1.36 -9.20 -5.47
C VAL A 150 1.04 -8.14 -4.42
N ASP A 151 0.33 -7.09 -4.82
CA ASP A 151 -0.15 -6.03 -3.94
C ASP A 151 -1.06 -6.57 -2.83
N LEU A 152 -2.04 -7.40 -3.16
CA LEU A 152 -2.90 -8.06 -2.19
C LEU A 152 -2.13 -8.96 -1.22
N VAL A 153 -1.10 -9.67 -1.70
CA VAL A 153 -0.24 -10.47 -0.83
C VAL A 153 0.51 -9.58 0.15
N LEU A 154 1.02 -8.44 -0.30
CA LEU A 154 1.69 -7.47 0.58
C LEU A 154 0.74 -6.87 1.63
N LEU A 155 -0.53 -6.69 1.30
CA LEU A 155 -1.54 -6.17 2.24
C LEU A 155 -2.07 -7.20 3.24
N LEU A 156 -1.75 -8.48 3.06
CA LEU A 156 -2.25 -9.58 3.89
C LEU A 156 -1.18 -10.20 4.79
N ILE A 157 0.09 -9.79 4.64
CA ILE A 157 1.25 -10.29 5.40
C ILE A 157 1.65 -9.22 6.41
#